data_AF-A0A554VLS7-F1
#
_entry.id   AF-A0A554VLS7-F1
#
_cell.length_a   1.000
_cell.length_b   1.000
_cell.length_c   1.000
_cell.angle_alpha   90.00
_cell.angle_beta   90.00
_cell.angle_gamma   90.00
#
_symmetry.space_group_name_H-M   'P 1'
#
loop_
_entity.id
_entity.type
_entity.pdbx_description
1 polymer ?
#
loop_
_entity_poly.entity_id
_entity_poly.type
_entity_poly.pdbx_seq_one_letter_code
_entity_poly.pdbx_strand_id
1 'polypeptide(L)'
;MKTINFLITLLITFTMTGVIAQDNTQIIKTRTTKTFNFKKDGKTIPYRITVYKTGRSKVILDESDKGKLNQDRQTSPQEVTKLIYVDNDMYSDYDKYIVLRYTKDANDSFELKPTERGFKVIVDKKNVEYIFGEGVYFVNNEDKDFFFVDEFDSI
;
A
#
# COMPACT_ATOMS: atom_id res chain seq x y z
N MET A 1 4.31 -52.37 32.50
CA MET A 1 4.46 -52.00 31.06
C MET A 1 3.39 -51.03 30.57
N LYS A 2 2.09 -51.21 30.91
CA LYS A 2 1.01 -50.33 30.42
C LYS A 2 1.16 -48.85 30.82
N THR A 3 1.64 -48.56 32.02
CA THR A 3 1.89 -47.18 32.52
C THR A 3 3.10 -46.50 31.89
N ILE A 4 4.17 -47.25 31.61
CA ILE A 4 5.37 -46.75 30.91
C ILE A 4 5.02 -46.42 29.45
N ASN A 5 4.27 -47.29 28.77
CA ASN A 5 3.81 -47.01 27.41
C ASN A 5 2.89 -45.79 27.36
N PHE A 6 2.06 -45.58 28.39
CA PHE A 6 1.20 -44.39 28.49
C PHE A 6 2.01 -43.10 28.68
N LEU A 7 3.03 -43.11 29.55
CA LEU A 7 3.94 -41.99 29.77
C LEU A 7 4.74 -41.62 28.51
N ILE A 8 5.22 -42.62 27.76
CA ILE A 8 5.94 -42.39 26.50
C ILE A 8 5.01 -41.78 25.46
N THR A 9 3.77 -42.27 25.36
CA THR A 9 2.79 -41.75 24.40
C THR A 9 2.41 -40.29 24.73
N LEU A 10 2.23 -39.97 26.00
CA LEU A 10 1.94 -38.61 26.47
C LEU A 10 3.10 -37.64 26.18
N LEU A 11 4.34 -38.09 26.38
CA LEU A 11 5.53 -37.30 26.10
C LEU A 11 5.68 -36.98 24.61
N ILE A 12 5.38 -37.96 23.73
CA ILE A 12 5.41 -37.78 22.28
C ILE A 12 4.35 -36.75 21.83
N THR A 13 3.14 -36.80 22.40
CA THR A 13 2.08 -35.84 22.04
C THR A 13 2.38 -34.40 22.47
N PHE A 14 3.15 -34.19 23.55
CA PHE A 14 3.53 -32.84 24.01
C PHE A 14 4.62 -32.18 23.16
N THR A 15 5.46 -32.96 22.47
CA THR A 15 6.53 -32.42 21.62
C THR A 15 6.05 -31.87 20.27
N MET A 16 4.78 -32.11 19.91
CA MET A 16 4.20 -31.73 18.63
C MET A 16 3.52 -30.35 18.63
N THR A 17 3.52 -29.61 19.75
CA THR A 17 3.08 -28.20 19.75
C THR A 17 4.20 -27.34 19.16
N GLY A 18 4.40 -27.47 17.85
CA GLY A 18 5.28 -26.61 17.09
C GLY A 18 4.87 -25.16 17.30
N VAL A 19 5.86 -24.31 17.56
CA VAL A 19 5.69 -22.86 17.64
C VAL A 19 5.23 -22.40 16.27
N ILE A 20 3.92 -22.21 16.08
CA ILE A 20 3.41 -21.47 14.93
C ILE A 20 3.85 -20.03 15.17
N ALA A 21 4.99 -19.65 14.62
CA ALA A 21 5.46 -18.28 14.64
C ALA A 21 4.40 -17.42 13.94
N GLN A 22 3.66 -16.61 14.71
CA GLN A 22 2.84 -15.55 14.15
C GLN A 22 3.77 -14.58 13.42
N ASP A 23 3.49 -14.34 12.14
CA ASP A 23 4.15 -13.29 11.39
C ASP A 23 3.70 -11.94 11.98
N ASN A 24 4.62 -11.21 12.62
CA ASN A 24 4.35 -9.94 13.30
C ASN A 24 4.20 -8.80 12.29
N THR A 25 3.38 -9.00 11.26
CA THR A 25 3.18 -8.06 10.17
C THR A 25 1.72 -7.61 10.14
N GLN A 26 1.49 -6.31 10.24
CA GLN A 26 0.18 -5.72 10.01
C GLN A 26 0.01 -5.40 8.53
N ILE A 27 -1.08 -5.87 7.93
CA ILE A 27 -1.47 -5.54 6.56
C ILE A 27 -2.77 -4.74 6.58
N ILE A 28 -2.75 -3.53 6.01
CA ILE A 28 -3.93 -2.68 5.86
C ILE A 28 -4.25 -2.56 4.37
N LYS A 29 -5.47 -2.93 3.98
CA LYS A 29 -5.96 -2.76 2.61
C LYS A 29 -7.12 -1.78 2.58
N THR A 30 -7.06 -0.80 1.67
CA THR A 30 -8.15 0.16 1.46
C THR A 30 -8.41 0.37 -0.02
N ARG A 31 -9.66 0.67 -0.37
CA ARG A 31 -10.06 1.05 -1.72
C ARG A 31 -10.72 2.42 -1.69
N THR A 32 -10.38 3.28 -2.64
CA THR A 32 -11.03 4.58 -2.80
C THR A 32 -11.23 4.87 -4.27
N THR A 33 -12.41 5.33 -4.65
CA THR A 33 -12.72 5.74 -6.01
C THR A 33 -13.08 7.22 -6.02
N LYS A 34 -12.53 7.96 -6.98
CA LYS A 34 -12.83 9.38 -7.21
C LYS A 34 -13.01 9.63 -8.70
N THR A 35 -13.86 10.58 -9.03
CA THR A 35 -14.03 11.07 -10.40
C THR A 35 -13.46 12.48 -10.47
N PHE A 36 -12.69 12.73 -11.52
CA PHE A 36 -12.05 14.00 -11.80
C PHE A 36 -12.27 14.37 -13.26
N ASN A 37 -11.81 15.56 -13.62
CA ASN A 37 -11.83 16.05 -14.98
C ASN A 37 -10.46 16.59 -15.37
N PHE A 38 -10.08 16.42 -16.63
CA PHE A 38 -8.92 17.09 -17.24
C PHE A 38 -9.36 17.82 -18.52
N LYS A 39 -8.52 18.72 -19.03
CA LYS A 39 -8.78 19.48 -20.26
C LYS A 39 -7.99 18.89 -21.41
N LYS A 40 -8.65 18.71 -22.55
CA LYS A 40 -8.03 18.38 -23.85
C LYS A 40 -8.76 19.12 -24.95
N ASP A 41 -8.03 19.84 -25.80
CA ASP A 41 -8.59 20.59 -26.93
C ASP A 41 -9.76 21.52 -26.56
N GLY A 42 -9.66 22.17 -25.38
CA GLY A 42 -10.69 23.04 -24.84
C GLY A 42 -11.93 22.33 -24.28
N LYS A 43 -11.98 21.00 -24.32
CA LYS A 43 -13.06 20.17 -23.75
C LYS A 43 -12.65 19.60 -22.39
N THR A 44 -13.63 19.53 -21.49
CA THR A 44 -13.49 18.88 -20.19
C THR A 44 -13.83 17.39 -20.34
N ILE A 45 -12.89 16.51 -20.04
CA ILE A 45 -13.07 15.06 -20.13
C ILE A 45 -13.08 14.48 -18.72
N PRO A 46 -14.16 13.79 -18.31
CA PRO A 46 -14.21 13.10 -17.03
C PRO A 46 -13.37 11.82 -17.08
N TYR A 47 -12.80 11.46 -15.94
CA TYR A 47 -12.15 10.17 -15.75
C TYR A 47 -12.32 9.72 -14.29
N ARG A 48 -12.32 8.40 -14.11
CA ARG A 48 -12.44 7.75 -12.82
C ARG A 48 -11.10 7.19 -12.40
N ILE A 49 -10.70 7.47 -11.16
CA ILE A 49 -9.56 6.82 -10.52
C ILE A 49 -10.06 5.90 -9.43
N THR A 50 -9.61 4.64 -9.45
CA THR A 50 -9.72 3.73 -8.31
C THR A 50 -8.33 3.42 -7.76
N VAL A 51 -8.11 3.73 -6.48
CA VAL A 51 -6.86 3.44 -5.77
C VAL A 51 -7.07 2.26 -4.83
N TYR A 52 -6.35 1.17 -5.06
CA TYR A 52 -6.20 0.06 -4.12
C TYR A 52 -4.89 0.23 -3.35
N LYS A 53 -4.96 0.47 -2.05
CA LYS A 53 -3.80 0.57 -1.16
C LYS A 53 -3.59 -0.77 -0.47
N THR A 54 -2.35 -1.23 -0.41
CA THR A 54 -1.85 -2.21 0.55
C THR A 54 -0.71 -1.56 1.33
N GLY A 55 -0.83 -1.50 2.65
CA GLY A 55 0.23 -1.04 3.53
C GLY A 55 0.69 -2.16 4.46
N ARG A 56 2.00 -2.35 4.59
CA ARG A 56 2.62 -3.38 5.44
C ARG A 56 3.54 -2.74 6.46
N SER A 57 3.40 -3.10 7.73
CA SER A 57 4.31 -2.64 8.79
C SER A 57 4.56 -3.74 9.80
N LYS A 58 5.71 -3.71 10.47
CA LYS A 58 6.02 -4.63 11.56
C LYS A 58 5.28 -4.21 12.82
N VAL A 59 4.67 -5.16 13.52
CA VAL A 59 4.13 -4.95 14.85
C VAL A 59 5.26 -5.09 15.84
N ILE A 60 5.65 -3.97 16.45
CA ILE A 60 6.65 -3.91 17.52
C ILE A 60 5.90 -3.51 18.79
N LEU A 61 6.03 -4.32 19.83
CA LEU A 61 5.45 -4.03 21.15
C LEU A 61 6.48 -3.30 22.00
N ASP A 62 6.02 -2.41 22.87
CA ASP A 62 6.89 -1.71 23.80
C ASP A 62 7.51 -2.72 24.78
N GLU A 63 8.84 -2.73 24.86
CA GLU A 63 9.57 -3.63 25.74
C GLU A 63 9.29 -3.34 27.22
N SER A 64 8.97 -2.10 27.57
CA SER A 64 8.62 -1.71 28.95
C SER A 64 7.31 -2.33 29.45
N ASP A 65 6.47 -2.80 28.52
CA ASP A 65 5.20 -3.46 28.83
C ASP A 65 5.28 -4.98 28.83
N LYS A 66 6.48 -5.56 28.72
CA LYS A 66 6.67 -7.00 28.58
C LYS A 66 5.90 -7.79 29.64
N GLY A 67 5.01 -8.66 29.18
CA GLY A 67 4.17 -9.52 30.03
C GLY A 67 2.84 -8.91 30.47
N LYS A 68 2.56 -7.64 30.14
CA LYS A 68 1.21 -7.07 30.30
C LYS A 68 0.29 -7.61 29.21
N LEU A 69 -1.00 -7.74 29.53
CA LEU A 69 -2.01 -8.16 28.55
C LEU A 69 -2.25 -7.07 27.48
N ASN A 70 -2.14 -5.82 27.88
CA ASN A 70 -2.41 -4.62 27.09
C ASN A 70 -1.12 -3.87 26.72
N GLN A 71 -0.14 -4.58 26.16
CA GLN A 71 1.11 -3.94 25.74
C GLN A 71 0.85 -2.87 24.68
N ASP A 72 1.49 -1.72 24.83
CA ASP A 72 1.45 -0.67 23.84
C ASP A 72 2.28 -1.04 22.60
N ARG A 73 1.93 -0.42 21.48
CA ARG A 73 2.59 -0.62 20.19
C ARG A 73 3.54 0.54 19.90
N GLN A 74 4.77 0.20 19.52
CA GLN A 74 5.69 1.19 18.98
C GLN A 74 5.32 1.50 17.52
N THR A 75 5.50 2.77 17.15
CA THR A 75 5.36 3.20 15.76
C THR A 75 6.48 2.61 14.91
N SER A 76 6.13 2.02 13.78
CA SER A 76 7.07 1.48 12.80
C SER A 76 6.77 2.04 11.39
N PRO A 77 7.79 2.21 10.53
CA PRO A 77 7.56 2.59 9.14
C PRO A 77 6.65 1.60 8.41
N GLN A 78 5.91 2.11 7.43
CA GLN A 78 4.98 1.33 6.62
C GLN A 78 5.40 1.34 5.15
N GLU A 79 5.58 0.16 4.57
CA GLU A 79 5.72 -0.01 3.12
C GLU A 79 4.33 0.09 2.50
N VAL A 80 4.16 1.01 1.56
CA VAL A 80 2.89 1.24 0.88
C VAL A 80 3.01 0.91 -0.60
N THR A 81 2.08 0.09 -1.07
CA THR A 81 1.83 -0.15 -2.49
C THR A 81 0.44 0.36 -2.83
N LYS A 82 0.32 1.16 -3.89
CA LYS A 82 -0.93 1.62 -4.45
C LYS A 82 -1.03 1.17 -5.89
N LEU A 83 -2.08 0.42 -6.20
CA LEU A 83 -2.51 0.19 -7.57
C LEU A 83 -3.57 1.23 -7.91
N ILE A 84 -3.23 2.14 -8.80
CA ILE A 84 -4.08 3.22 -9.28
C ILE A 84 -4.59 2.78 -10.64
N TYR A 85 -5.90 2.52 -10.74
CA TYR A 85 -6.57 2.26 -12.00
C TYR A 85 -7.22 3.56 -12.48
N VAL A 86 -6.83 3.98 -13.67
CA VAL A 86 -7.39 5.13 -14.39
C VAL A 86 -8.31 4.59 -15.47
N ASP A 87 -9.50 5.17 -15.55
CA ASP A 87 -10.61 4.68 -16.36
C ASP A 87 -11.28 5.88 -17.03
N ASN A 88 -11.28 5.87 -18.36
CA ASN A 88 -11.75 6.95 -19.21
C ASN A 88 -12.75 6.42 -20.23
N ASP A 89 -14.04 6.66 -19.95
CA ASP A 89 -15.14 6.20 -20.81
C ASP A 89 -15.09 6.76 -22.25
N MET A 90 -14.35 7.85 -22.49
CA MET A 90 -14.27 8.51 -23.81
C MET A 90 -13.07 8.05 -24.65
N TYR A 91 -11.96 7.67 -24.00
CA TYR A 91 -10.67 7.40 -24.64
C TYR A 91 -10.03 6.18 -23.96
N SER A 92 -10.23 4.99 -24.51
CA SER A 92 -9.73 3.74 -23.91
C SER A 92 -8.20 3.66 -23.88
N ASP A 93 -7.49 4.40 -24.72
CA ASP A 93 -6.03 4.54 -24.69
C ASP A 93 -5.53 5.22 -23.40
N TYR A 94 -6.42 5.86 -22.65
CA TYR A 94 -6.15 6.47 -21.35
C TYR A 94 -6.43 5.54 -20.17
N ASP A 95 -6.96 4.35 -20.41
CA ASP A 95 -7.11 3.34 -19.38
C ASP A 95 -5.72 2.79 -19.02
N LYS A 96 -5.38 2.89 -17.73
CA LYS A 96 -4.04 2.57 -17.23
C LYS A 96 -4.07 1.99 -15.83
N TYR A 97 -3.12 1.10 -15.58
CA TYR A 97 -2.73 0.69 -14.24
C TYR A 97 -1.39 1.31 -13.90
N ILE A 98 -1.34 2.02 -12.77
CA ILE A 98 -0.12 2.63 -12.24
C ILE A 98 0.14 2.03 -10.87
N VAL A 99 1.29 1.40 -10.69
CA VAL A 99 1.74 0.87 -9.40
C VAL A 99 2.71 1.84 -8.77
N LEU A 100 2.29 2.48 -7.69
CA LEU A 100 3.09 3.41 -6.92
C LEU A 100 3.51 2.76 -5.60
N ARG A 101 4.81 2.63 -5.35
CA ARG A 101 5.38 2.12 -4.08
C ARG A 101 6.26 3.16 -3.42
N TYR A 102 6.17 3.25 -2.10
CA TYR A 102 6.98 4.14 -1.27
C TYR A 102 6.97 3.64 0.18
N THR A 103 8.00 4.02 0.94
CA THR A 103 8.03 3.84 2.40
C THR A 103 7.58 5.12 3.06
N LYS A 104 6.70 5.00 4.06
CA LYS A 104 6.11 6.15 4.73
C LYS A 104 6.23 6.01 6.25
N ASP A 105 6.35 7.14 6.93
CA ASP A 105 6.18 7.17 8.38
C ASP A 105 4.70 7.11 8.74
N ALA A 106 4.37 6.71 9.98
CA ALA A 106 2.99 6.49 10.39
C ALA A 106 2.09 7.71 10.15
N ASN A 107 2.65 8.92 10.28
CA ASN A 107 1.94 10.20 10.16
C ASN A 107 1.83 10.74 8.73
N ASP A 108 2.39 10.05 7.73
CA ASP A 108 2.40 10.58 6.36
C ASP A 108 1.01 10.67 5.74
N SER A 109 0.76 11.81 5.10
CA SER A 109 -0.45 12.09 4.33
C SER A 109 -0.35 11.53 2.91
N PHE A 110 -1.50 11.17 2.35
CA PHE A 110 -1.64 10.83 0.94
C PHE A 110 -2.75 11.68 0.34
N GLU A 111 -2.44 12.42 -0.70
CA GLU A 111 -3.40 13.22 -1.43
C GLU A 111 -3.36 12.89 -2.92
N LEU A 112 -4.54 12.76 -3.50
CA LEU A 112 -4.75 12.64 -4.93
C LEU A 112 -5.49 13.89 -5.39
N LYS A 113 -4.85 14.67 -6.26
CA LYS A 113 -5.38 15.95 -6.76
C LYS A 113 -5.43 15.95 -8.29
N PRO A 114 -6.51 16.47 -8.90
CA PRO A 114 -6.55 16.67 -10.33
C PRO A 114 -5.58 17.77 -10.75
N THR A 115 -5.08 17.71 -11.97
CA THR A 115 -4.36 18.78 -12.66
C THR A 115 -5.06 19.08 -13.97
N GLU A 116 -4.65 20.13 -14.69
CA GLU A 116 -5.29 20.45 -15.97
C GLU A 116 -5.10 19.35 -17.03
N ARG A 117 -4.03 18.55 -16.90
CA ARG A 117 -3.62 17.54 -17.89
C ARG A 117 -3.72 16.10 -17.39
N GLY A 118 -4.15 15.90 -16.14
CA GLY A 118 -4.21 14.60 -15.50
C GLY A 118 -4.43 14.71 -14.00
N PHE A 119 -3.53 14.10 -13.22
CA PHE A 119 -3.57 14.15 -11.76
C PHE A 119 -2.18 14.04 -11.16
N LYS A 120 -2.05 14.45 -9.91
CA LYS A 120 -0.83 14.24 -9.12
C LYS A 120 -1.12 13.54 -7.81
N VAL A 121 -0.15 12.74 -7.39
CA VAL A 121 -0.08 12.13 -6.08
C VAL A 121 0.91 12.93 -5.25
N ILE A 122 0.50 13.29 -4.03
CA ILE A 122 1.34 13.99 -3.06
C ILE A 122 1.45 13.11 -1.82
N VAL A 123 2.69 12.85 -1.40
CA VAL A 123 3.02 12.13 -0.17
C VAL A 123 4.17 12.86 0.51
N ASP A 124 3.99 13.26 1.76
CA ASP A 124 5.02 13.97 2.54
C ASP A 124 5.71 15.11 1.75
N LYS A 125 4.88 15.99 1.16
CA LYS A 125 5.26 17.12 0.30
C LYS A 125 5.98 16.77 -1.02
N LYS A 126 6.35 15.52 -1.22
CA LYS A 126 6.89 14.98 -2.48
C LYS A 126 5.75 14.66 -3.41
N ASN A 127 5.94 14.85 -4.70
CA ASN A 127 4.86 14.64 -5.65
C ASN A 127 5.32 14.04 -6.98
N VAL A 128 4.43 13.23 -7.53
CA VAL A 128 4.54 12.65 -8.85
C VAL A 128 3.26 12.97 -9.62
N GLU A 129 3.41 13.44 -10.85
CA GLU A 129 2.29 13.76 -11.73
C GLU A 129 2.13 12.68 -12.79
N TYR A 130 0.88 12.35 -13.11
CA TYR A 130 0.54 11.54 -14.28
C TYR A 130 -0.19 12.43 -15.28
N ILE A 131 0.32 12.44 -16.50
CA ILE A 131 -0.17 13.25 -17.61
C ILE A 131 -0.75 12.32 -18.67
N PHE A 132 -2.02 12.53 -19.05
CA PHE A 132 -2.65 11.70 -20.08
C PHE A 132 -1.90 11.80 -21.41
N GLY A 133 -1.52 10.64 -21.96
CA GLY A 133 -0.77 10.53 -23.22
C GLY A 133 0.75 10.70 -23.10
N GLU A 134 1.27 11.06 -21.92
CA GLU A 134 2.71 11.24 -21.67
C GLU A 134 3.24 10.30 -20.57
N GLY A 135 2.38 9.90 -19.63
CA GLY A 135 2.74 9.01 -18.53
C GLY A 135 3.19 9.77 -17.28
N VAL A 136 4.07 9.13 -16.51
CA VAL A 136 4.52 9.59 -15.20
C VAL A 136 5.65 10.62 -15.30
N TYR A 137 5.49 11.75 -14.62
CA TYR A 137 6.44 12.86 -14.57
C TYR A 137 6.82 13.23 -13.13
N PHE A 138 8.11 13.42 -12.89
CA PHE A 138 8.65 13.89 -11.62
C PHE A 138 9.00 15.38 -11.72
N VAL A 139 8.27 16.22 -10.99
CA VAL A 139 8.48 17.67 -11.01
C VAL A 139 9.80 18.04 -10.33
N ASN A 140 10.18 17.33 -9.27
CA ASN A 140 11.48 17.45 -8.61
C ASN A 140 12.26 16.14 -8.77
N ASN A 141 13.50 16.22 -9.24
CA ASN A 141 14.36 15.05 -9.39
C ASN A 141 14.66 14.36 -8.05
N GLU A 142 14.67 15.11 -6.94
CA GLU A 142 14.87 14.55 -5.60
C GLU A 142 13.72 13.63 -5.16
N ASP A 143 12.51 13.83 -5.71
CA ASP A 143 11.34 13.01 -5.41
C ASP A 143 11.40 11.65 -6.13
N LYS A 144 12.26 11.51 -7.14
CA LYS A 144 12.41 10.28 -7.92
C LYS A 144 12.89 9.10 -7.08
N ASP A 145 13.74 9.37 -6.09
CA ASP A 145 14.27 8.32 -5.20
C ASP A 145 13.25 7.91 -4.12
N PHE A 146 12.18 8.69 -3.93
CA PHE A 146 11.13 8.41 -2.96
C PHE A 146 10.04 7.47 -3.50
N PHE A 147 9.71 7.58 -4.78
CA PHE A 147 8.64 6.81 -5.42
C PHE A 147 9.19 5.78 -6.41
N PHE A 148 8.72 4.55 -6.29
CA PHE A 148 8.87 3.54 -7.33
C PHE A 148 7.56 3.46 -8.12
N VAL A 149 7.63 3.66 -9.44
CA VAL A 149 6.44 3.73 -10.29
C VAL A 149 6.58 2.80 -11.48
N ASP A 150 5.60 1.91 -11.65
CA ASP A 150 5.43 1.09 -12.85
C ASP A 150 4.10 1.47 -13.52
N GLU A 151 4.08 1.57 -14.85
CA GLU A 151 2.88 1.86 -15.65
C GLU A 151 2.58 0.70 -16.60
N PHE A 152 1.31 0.34 -16.73
CA PHE A 152 0.83 -0.72 -17.60
C PHE A 152 -0.44 -0.26 -18.34
N ASP A 153 -0.53 -0.62 -19.61
CA ASP A 153 -1.77 -0.50 -20.38
C ASP A 153 -2.87 -1.39 -19.79
N SER A 154 -4.10 -0.89 -19.80
CA SER A 154 -5.25 -1.76 -19.56
C SER A 154 -5.41 -2.73 -20.73
N ILE A 155 -5.61 -4.01 -20.43
CA ILE A 155 -5.87 -5.08 -21.40
C ILE A 155 -7.32 -5.03 -21.86
#